data_AF-A0A1V4YYS2-F1
#
_entry.id   AF-A0A1V4YYS2-F1
#
_cell.length_a   1.000
_cell.length_b   1.000
_cell.length_c   1.000
_cell.angle_alpha   90.00
_cell.angle_beta   90.00
_cell.angle_gamma   90.00
#
_symmetry.space_group_name_H-M   'P 1'
#
loop_
_entity.id
_entity.type
_entity.pdbx_description
1 polymer ?
#
loop_
_entity_poly.entity_id
_entity_poly.type
_entity_poly.pdbx_seq_one_letter_code
_entity_poly.pdbx_strand_id
1 'polypeptide(L)'
;MVIDLRAREFLRNMVRRIVASMIKVGEGKATLEDVREALEGDGRGDISFGLAPPEGLTLMDIEYGFRFDMECPHTMRRRAEESRRNALSRLLFADTLLDRCQK
;
A
#
# COMPACT_ATOMS: atom_id res chain seq x y z
N MET A 1 8.96 -4.19 -1.17
CA MET A 1 8.31 -4.67 0.07
C MET A 1 6.81 -4.59 -0.12
N VAL A 2 6.06 -5.62 0.27
CA VAL A 2 4.59 -5.66 0.24
C VAL A 2 4.11 -5.80 1.68
N ILE A 3 3.11 -5.00 2.08
CA ILE A 3 2.50 -5.04 3.41
C ILE A 3 1.04 -5.44 3.22
N ASP A 4 0.63 -6.54 3.86
CA ASP A 4 -0.76 -7.00 3.88
C ASP A 4 -1.37 -6.72 5.26
N LEU A 5 -2.56 -6.12 5.27
CA LEU A 5 -3.26 -5.68 6.48
C LEU A 5 -4.70 -6.16 6.42
N ARG A 6 -5.14 -6.82 7.50
CA ARG A 6 -6.47 -7.38 7.62
C ARG A 6 -7.13 -6.94 8.91
N ALA A 7 -8.34 -6.41 8.81
CA ALA A 7 -9.19 -6.02 9.93
C ALA A 7 -10.67 -6.10 9.53
N ARG A 8 -11.58 -6.03 10.52
CA ARG A 8 -13.02 -5.94 10.26
C ARG A 8 -13.41 -4.62 9.59
N GLU A 9 -12.77 -3.54 10.00
CA GLU A 9 -12.97 -2.20 9.49
C GLU A 9 -11.70 -1.37 9.71
N PHE A 10 -11.54 -0.33 8.90
CA PHE A 10 -10.45 0.63 9.02
C PHE A 10 -11.04 2.04 9.10
N LEU A 11 -10.49 2.87 9.97
CA LEU A 11 -10.81 4.29 9.99
C LEU A 11 -10.22 4.99 8.75
N ARG A 12 -10.74 6.17 8.42
CA ARG A 12 -10.23 7.00 7.32
C ARG A 12 -8.73 7.22 7.49
N ASN A 13 -7.96 6.90 6.45
CA ASN A 13 -6.49 7.00 6.42
C ASN A 13 -5.74 6.08 7.40
N MET A 14 -6.39 5.20 8.15
CA MET A 14 -5.74 4.35 9.17
C MET A 14 -4.59 3.53 8.58
N VAL A 15 -4.85 2.80 7.49
CA VAL A 15 -3.83 2.00 6.79
C VAL A 15 -2.63 2.86 6.36
N ARG A 16 -2.90 4.03 5.77
CA ARG A 16 -1.85 4.94 5.28
C ARG A 16 -1.02 5.54 6.41
N ARG A 17 -1.61 5.75 7.60
CA ARG A 17 -0.90 6.22 8.80
C ARG A 17 -0.01 5.12 9.39
N ILE A 18 -0.50 3.88 9.45
CA ILE A 18 0.28 2.72 9.89
C ILE A 18 1.49 2.53 8.96
N VAL A 19 1.27 2.52 7.64
CA VAL A 19 2.37 2.36 6.69
C VAL A 19 3.35 3.54 6.75
N ALA A 20 2.88 4.77 6.98
CA ALA A 20 3.75 5.92 7.16
C ALA A 20 4.68 5.77 8.37
N SER A 21 4.18 5.30 9.51
CA SER A 21 5.03 5.08 10.69
C SER A 21 6.10 4.02 10.41
N MET A 22 5.74 2.92 9.75
CA MET A 22 6.68 1.87 9.34
C MET A 22 7.78 2.42 8.40
N ILE A 23 7.42 3.26 7.43
CA ILE A 23 8.39 3.91 6.54
C ILE A 23 9.33 4.80 7.33
N LYS A 24 8.81 5.65 8.24
CA LYS A 24 9.65 6.56 9.05
C LYS A 24 10.62 5.81 9.95
N VAL A 25 10.18 4.72 10.57
CA VAL A 25 11.06 3.85 11.36
C VAL A 25 12.11 3.20 10.46
N GLY A 26 11.72 2.67 9.29
CA GLY A 26 12.67 2.08 8.33
C GLY A 26 13.69 3.08 7.76
N GLU A 27 13.32 4.35 7.66
CA GLU A 27 14.22 5.45 7.27
C GLU A 27 15.08 5.98 8.43
N GLY A 28 14.89 5.50 9.66
CA GLY A 28 15.56 6.01 10.87
C GLY A 28 15.11 7.41 11.31
N LYS A 29 13.97 7.89 10.78
CA LYS A 29 13.38 9.21 11.10
C LYS A 29 12.41 9.16 12.29
N ALA A 30 12.09 7.97 12.78
CA ALA A 30 11.30 7.71 13.96
C ALA A 30 11.80 6.42 14.63
N THR A 31 11.47 6.24 15.91
CA THR A 31 11.80 5.07 16.71
C THR A 31 10.57 4.20 16.95
N LEU A 32 10.77 2.96 17.39
CA LEU A 32 9.67 2.10 17.83
C LEU A 32 8.96 2.67 19.07
N GLU A 33 9.68 3.41 19.91
CA GLU A 33 9.12 4.06 21.08
C GLU A 33 8.15 5.17 20.69
N ASP A 34 8.48 5.98 19.66
CA ASP A 34 7.56 7.00 19.13
C ASP A 34 6.25 6.37 18.64
N VAL A 35 6.32 5.18 18.03
CA VAL A 35 5.12 4.44 17.58
C VAL A 35 4.33 3.91 18.77
N ARG A 36 5.01 3.42 19.81
CA ARG A 36 4.37 2.96 21.06
C ARG A 36 3.62 4.12 21.74
N GLU A 37 4.27 5.26 21.91
CA GLU A 37 3.67 6.47 22.48
C GLU A 37 2.47 6.95 21.64
N ALA A 38 2.58 6.94 20.30
CA ALA A 38 1.50 7.33 19.41
C ALA A 38 0.26 6.41 19.48
N LEU A 39 0.44 5.14 19.87
CA LEU A 39 -0.65 4.19 20.07
C LEU A 39 -1.28 4.30 21.46
N GLU A 40 -0.49 4.63 22.48
CA GLU A 40 -0.94 4.77 23.88
C GLU A 40 -1.69 6.09 24.11
N GLY A 41 -1.40 7.13 23.33
CA GLY A 41 -2.11 8.41 23.40
C GLY A 41 -1.71 9.28 24.59
N ASP A 42 -0.50 9.06 25.15
CA ASP A 42 -0.02 9.62 26.42
C ASP A 42 0.39 11.12 26.39
N GLY A 43 -0.29 11.93 25.58
CA GLY A 43 -0.35 13.39 25.80
C GLY A 43 0.88 14.21 25.41
N ARG A 44 1.92 13.63 24.79
CA ARG A 44 3.02 14.39 24.18
C ARG A 44 2.69 14.83 22.75
N GLY A 45 1.67 15.68 22.60
CA GLY A 45 1.29 16.23 21.30
C GLY A 45 0.79 15.17 20.30
N ASP A 46 0.23 15.62 19.19
CA ASP A 46 -0.30 14.74 18.15
C ASP A 46 0.87 14.14 17.34
N ILE A 47 1.43 13.01 17.80
CA ILE A 47 2.51 12.31 17.10
C ILE A 47 1.95 11.78 15.79
N SER A 48 2.32 12.45 14.70
CA SER A 48 1.85 12.15 13.35
C SER A 48 3.02 11.81 12.44
N PHE A 49 3.01 10.60 11.90
CA PHE A 49 3.99 10.13 10.90
C PHE A 49 3.64 10.58 9.47
N GLY A 50 2.54 11.32 9.30
CA GLY A 50 2.00 11.72 8.00
C GLY A 50 1.16 10.63 7.33
N LEU A 51 1.08 10.68 5.99
CA LEU A 51 0.33 9.73 5.18
C LEU A 51 1.23 9.14 4.11
N ALA A 52 1.25 7.80 4.01
CA ALA A 52 1.86 7.13 2.87
C ALA A 52 1.14 7.53 1.57
N PRO A 53 1.83 7.55 0.41
CA PRO A 53 1.20 7.81 -0.89
C PRO A 53 0.04 6.82 -1.16
N PRO A 54 -1.09 7.26 -1.74
CA PRO A 54 -2.26 6.41 -1.94
C PRO A 54 -2.11 5.40 -3.08
N GLU A 55 -1.20 5.62 -4.03
CA GLU A 55 -1.09 4.86 -5.28
C GLU A 55 -0.68 3.40 -5.05
N GLY A 56 -0.08 3.09 -3.89
CA GLY A 56 0.31 1.74 -3.50
C GLY A 56 -0.73 0.97 -2.69
N LEU A 57 -1.87 1.58 -2.34
CA LEU A 57 -2.91 0.94 -1.52
C LEU A 57 -3.98 0.29 -2.40
N THR A 58 -4.12 -1.03 -2.30
CA THR A 58 -5.13 -1.81 -3.03
C THR A 58 -5.94 -2.66 -2.05
N LEU A 59 -7.27 -2.63 -2.16
CA LEU A 59 -8.15 -3.57 -1.46
C LEU A 59 -8.05 -4.93 -2.16
N MET A 60 -7.48 -5.91 -1.47
CA MET A 60 -7.23 -7.24 -2.04
C MET A 60 -8.45 -8.14 -1.92
N ASP A 61 -8.96 -8.33 -0.70
CA ASP A 61 -10.02 -9.30 -0.42
C ASP A 61 -11.03 -8.74 0.58
N ILE A 62 -12.28 -9.24 0.48
CA ILE A 62 -13.35 -9.01 1.45
C ILE A 62 -13.90 -10.38 1.85
N GLU A 63 -13.89 -10.67 3.14
CA GLU A 63 -14.45 -11.92 3.65
C GLU A 63 -15.88 -11.74 4.12
N TYR A 64 -16.74 -12.66 3.68
CA TYR A 64 -18.11 -12.77 4.13
C TYR A 64 -18.28 -14.07 4.91
N GLY A 65 -19.16 -14.06 5.92
CA GLY A 65 -19.45 -15.24 6.76
C GLY A 65 -20.18 -16.39 6.05
N PHE A 66 -20.36 -16.31 4.73
CA PHE A 66 -20.98 -17.31 3.89
C PHE A 66 -20.20 -17.45 2.59
N ARG A 67 -20.27 -18.62 1.96
CA ARG A 67 -19.66 -18.86 0.66
C ARG A 67 -20.61 -18.41 -0.45
N PHE A 68 -20.06 -17.70 -1.42
CA PHE A 68 -20.71 -17.45 -2.70
C PHE A 68 -19.68 -17.66 -3.80
N ASP A 69 -20.15 -18.16 -4.94
CA ASP A 69 -19.30 -18.34 -6.11
C ASP A 69 -19.09 -16.98 -6.76
N MET A 70 -17.87 -16.47 -6.66
CA MET A 70 -17.47 -15.25 -7.32
C MET A 70 -16.90 -15.59 -8.69
N GLU A 71 -17.72 -15.45 -9.73
CA GLU A 71 -17.20 -15.48 -11.10
C GLU A 71 -16.55 -14.14 -11.42
N CYS A 72 -15.25 -14.15 -11.75
CA CYS A 72 -14.56 -12.96 -12.22
C CYS A 72 -15.20 -12.51 -13.54
N PRO A 73 -15.87 -11.34 -13.59
CA PRO A 73 -16.51 -10.88 -14.81
C PRO A 73 -15.44 -10.71 -15.89
N HIS A 74 -15.75 -11.10 -17.13
CA HIS A 74 -14.82 -10.96 -18.25
C HIS A 74 -14.32 -9.51 -18.44
N THR A 75 -15.11 -8.51 -18.04
CA THR A 75 -14.71 -7.10 -18.03
C THR A 75 -13.61 -6.79 -17.01
N MET A 76 -13.67 -7.38 -15.82
CA MET A 76 -12.63 -7.26 -14.79
C MET A 76 -11.35 -7.95 -15.25
N ARG A 77 -11.46 -9.18 -15.77
CA ARG A 77 -10.32 -9.90 -16.35
C ARG A 77 -9.65 -9.11 -17.46
N ARG A 78 -10.43 -8.59 -18.42
CA ARG A 78 -9.91 -7.78 -19.52
C ARG A 78 -9.19 -6.53 -19.00
N ARG A 79 -9.77 -5.82 -18.02
CA ARG A 79 -9.12 -4.65 -17.40
C ARG A 79 -7.82 -5.02 -16.67
N ALA A 80 -7.79 -6.15 -15.96
CA ALA A 80 -6.59 -6.62 -15.27
C ALA A 80 -5.48 -6.98 -16.26
N GLU A 81 -5.82 -7.69 -17.34
CA GLU A 81 -4.88 -8.04 -18.41
C GLU A 81 -4.34 -6.80 -19.13
N GLU A 82 -5.19 -5.80 -19.38
CA GLU A 82 -4.79 -4.53 -19.99
C GLU A 82 -3.90 -3.70 -19.07
N SER A 83 -4.25 -3.60 -17.78
CA SER A 83 -3.41 -2.95 -16.76
C SER A 83 -2.03 -3.60 -16.68
N ARG A 84 -1.98 -4.94 -16.66
CA ARG A 84 -0.73 -5.73 -16.69
C ARG A 84 0.08 -5.42 -17.94
N ARG A 85 -0.55 -5.40 -19.12
CA ARG A 85 0.12 -5.09 -20.39
C ARG A 85 0.72 -3.69 -20.38
N ASN A 86 -0.05 -2.70 -19.93
CA ASN A 86 0.41 -1.32 -19.84
C ASN A 86 1.58 -1.15 -18.87
N ALA A 87 1.55 -1.84 -17.72
CA ALA A 87 2.66 -1.83 -16.76
C ALA A 87 3.93 -2.45 -17.37
N LEU A 88 3.82 -3.61 -18.03
CA LEU A 88 4.94 -4.26 -18.70
C LEU A 88 5.55 -3.39 -19.79
N SER A 89 4.73 -2.78 -20.66
CA SER A 89 5.22 -1.88 -21.70
C SER A 89 5.97 -0.68 -21.13
N ARG A 90 5.49 -0.10 -20.01
CA ARG A 90 6.16 1.02 -19.34
C ARG A 90 7.50 0.60 -18.72
N LEU A 91 7.55 -0.57 -18.08
CA LEU A 91 8.79 -1.13 -17.52
C LEU A 91 9.82 -1.36 -18.62
N LEU A 92 9.45 -2.08 -19.69
CA LEU A 92 10.33 -2.34 -20.83
C LEU A 92 10.86 -1.05 -21.47
N PHE A 93 10.01 -0.03 -21.58
CA PHE A 93 10.42 1.28 -22.07
C PHE A 93 11.44 1.96 -21.14
N ALA A 94 11.17 1.96 -19.83
CA ALA A 94 12.10 2.52 -18.84
C ALA A 94 13.45 1.79 -18.84
N ASP A 95 13.45 0.46 -18.89
CA ASP A 95 14.67 -0.35 -18.96
C ASP A 95 15.47 -0.01 -20.23
N THR A 96 14.79 0.08 -21.38
CA THR A 96 15.43 0.47 -22.65
C THR A 96 16.05 1.88 -22.59
N LEU A 97 15.42 2.82 -21.88
CA LEU A 97 15.97 4.15 -21.66
C LEU A 97 17.22 4.11 -20.78
N LEU A 98 17.19 3.34 -19.70
CA LEU A 98 18.33 3.18 -18.80
C LEU A 98 19.54 2.56 -19.51
N ASP A 99 19.33 1.54 -20.34
CA ASP A 99 20.38 0.92 -21.14
C ASP A 99 21.05 1.89 -22.13
N ARG A 100 20.28 2.85 -22.65
CA ARG A 100 20.79 3.90 -23.55
C ARG A 100 21.61 4.95 -22.82
N CYS A 101 21.24 5.30 -21.60
CA CYS A 101 22.00 6.26 -20.78
C CYS A 101 23.36 5.72 -20.31
N GLN A 102 23.57 4.40 -20.36
CA GLN A 102 24.82 3.74 -19.96
C GLN A 102 25.82 3.54 -21.11
N LYS A 103 25.45 3.93 -22.34
CA LYS A 103 26.35 3.99 -23.51
C LYS A 103 26.77 5.43 -23.78
#